data_AF-A0A5K0YIB3-F1
#
_entry.id   AF-A0A5K0YIB3-F1
#
_cell.length_a   1.000
_cell.length_b   1.000
_cell.length_c   1.000
_cell.angle_alpha   90.00
_cell.angle_beta   90.00
_cell.angle_gamma   90.00
#
_symmetry.space_group_name_H-M   'P 1'
#
loop_
_entity.id
_entity.type
_entity.pdbx_description
1 polymer ?
#
loop_
_entity_poly.entity_id
_entity_poly.type
_entity_poly.pdbx_seq_one_letter_code
_entity_poly.pdbx_strand_id
1 'polypeptide(L)' 'LSFQMWTNQMQDTLNSKKQGDAAFRHKDFRTAIDCYTQ' A
#
# COMPACT_ATOMS: atom_id res chain seq x y z
N LEU A 1 -20.90 3.76 -6.79
CA LEU A 1 -19.47 4.11 -6.70
C LEU A 1 -19.11 4.90 -7.95
N SER A 2 -18.63 6.14 -7.85
CA SER A 2 -18.20 6.88 -9.04
C SER A 2 -16.84 6.35 -9.52
N PHE A 3 -16.52 6.54 -10.80
CA PHE A 3 -15.22 6.15 -11.35
C PHE A 3 -14.07 6.79 -10.57
N GLN A 4 -14.21 8.05 -10.18
CA GLN A 4 -13.21 8.76 -9.36
C GLN A 4 -13.00 8.09 -8.00
N MET A 5 -14.08 7.66 -7.33
CA MET A 5 -13.98 6.97 -6.04
C MET A 5 -13.26 5.62 -6.17
N TRP A 6 -13.55 4.88 -7.23
CA TRP A 6 -12.91 3.60 -7.53
C TRP A 6 -11.41 3.77 -7.84
N THR A 7 -11.04 4.75 -8.65
CA THR A 7 -9.63 5.04 -8.96
C THR A 7 -8.85 5.47 -7.72
N ASN A 8 -9.44 6.27 -6.83
CA ASN A 8 -8.81 6.63 -5.56
C ASN A 8 -8.57 5.39 -4.69
N GLN A 9 -9.56 4.50 -4.58
CA GLN A 9 -9.43 3.27 -3.81
C GLN A 9 -8.32 2.36 -4.35
N MET A 10 -8.22 2.22 -5.68
CA MET A 10 -7.15 1.46 -6.33
C MET A 10 -5.77 2.12 -6.15
N GLN A 11 -5.72 3.46 -6.19
CA GLN A 11 -4.50 4.24 -5.97
C GLN A 11 -3.98 4.06 -4.54
N ASP A 12 -4.86 4.06 -3.55
CA ASP A 12 -4.51 3.83 -2.15
C ASP A 12 -3.95 2.41 -1.94
N THR A 13 -4.61 1.37 -2.48
CA THR A 13 -4.08 -0.01 -2.44
C THR A 13 -2.68 -0.12 -3.06
N LEU A 14 -2.44 0.58 -4.18
CA LEU A 14 -1.13 0.57 -4.83
C LEU A 14 -0.06 1.30 -4.00
N ASN A 15 -0.44 2.39 -3.33
CA ASN A 15 0.47 3.16 -2.50
C ASN A 15 0.91 2.36 -1.26
N SER A 16 -0.02 1.70 -0.57
CA SER A 16 0.31 0.83 0.58
C SER A 16 1.25 -0.29 0.15
N LYS A 17 1.01 -0.92 -1.02
CA LYS A 17 1.92 -1.93 -1.57
C LYS A 17 3.34 -1.37 -1.83
N LYS A 18 3.45 -0.20 -2.46
CA LYS A 18 4.75 0.44 -2.72
C LYS A 18 5.50 0.79 -1.44
N GLN A 19 4.79 1.26 -0.40
CA GLN A 19 5.38 1.52 0.90
C GLN A 19 5.86 0.25 1.57
N GLY A 20 5.07 -0.84 1.48
CA GLY A 20 5.47 -2.16 1.95
C GLY A 20 6.74 -2.68 1.26
N ASP A 21 6.82 -2.54 -0.07
CA ASP A 21 8.00 -2.93 -0.85
C ASP A 21 9.26 -2.13 -0.44
N ALA A 22 9.11 -0.83 -0.18
CA ALA A 22 10.20 0.02 0.29
C ALA A 22 10.66 -0.39 1.69
N ALA A 23 9.74 -0.56 2.64
CA ALA A 23 10.03 -1.01 3.99
C ALA A 23 10.72 -2.38 4.00
N PHE A 24 10.26 -3.31 3.16
CA PHE A 24 10.87 -4.62 2.99
C PHE A 24 12.33 -4.55 2.52
N ARG A 25 12.63 -3.67 1.54
CA ARG A 25 14.02 -3.42 1.09
C ARG A 25 14.90 -2.85 2.19
N HIS A 26 14.34 -2.01 3.05
CA HIS A 26 15.04 -1.47 4.22
C HIS A 26 15.15 -2.47 5.39
N LYS A 27 14.66 -3.71 5.22
CA LYS A 27 14.56 -4.74 6.26
C LYS A 27 13.67 -4.34 7.45
N ASP A 28 12.82 -3.32 7.26
CA ASP A 28 11.78 -2.96 8.20
C ASP A 28 10.55 -3.83 7.93
N PHE A 29 10.65 -5.10 8.34
CA PHE A 29 9.62 -6.09 8.09
C PHE A 29 8.31 -5.79 8.82
N ARG A 30 8.37 -5.06 9.95
CA ARG A 30 7.17 -4.72 10.72
C ARG A 30 6.30 -3.72 9.97
N THR A 31 6.93 -2.66 9.44
CA THR A 31 6.26 -1.68 8.59
C THR A 31 5.80 -2.31 7.27
N ALA A 32 6.59 -3.22 6.67
CA ALA A 32 6.17 -3.94 5.47
C ALA A 32 4.90 -4.79 5.70
N ILE A 33 4.85 -5.53 6.81
CA ILE A 33 3.68 -6.35 7.17
C ILE A 33 2.44 -5.47 7.41
N ASP A 34 2.59 -4.33 8.08
CA ASP A 34 1.49 -3.39 8.30
C ASP A 34 0.91 -2.88 6.96
N CYS A 35 1.80 -2.45 6.05
CA CYS A 35 1.42 -1.98 4.73
C CYS A 35 0.72 -3.02 3.84
N TYR A 36 1.00 -4.32 4.02
CA TYR A 36 0.32 -5.41 3.29
C TYR A 36 -0.96 -5.93 3.97
N THR A 37 -1.21 -5.53 5.21
CA THR A 37 -2.41 -5.94 5.98
C THR A 37 -3.56 -4.93 5.85
N GLN A 38 -3.28 -3.73 5.30
CA GLN A 38 -4.28 -2.74 4.90
C GLN A 38 -5.03 -3.15 3.63
#